data_AF-A0A382WPU4-F1
#
_entry.id   AF-A0A382WPU4-F1
#
_cell.length_a   1.000
_cell.length_b   1.000
_cell.length_c   1.000
_cell.angle_alpha   90.00
_cell.angle_beta   90.00
_cell.angle_gamma   90.00
#
_symmetry.space_group_name_H-M   'P 1'
#
loop_
_entity.id
_entity.type
_entity.pdbx_description
1 polymer ?
#
loop_
_entity_poly.entity_id
_entity_poly.type
_entity_poly.pdbx_seq_one_letter_code
_entity_poly.pdbx_strand_id
1 'polypeptide(L)'
;MPAIAITDNNNMFGALEFSIECQKNGIQPIIGTTINLLDISYNNYFAQISLLVMNEEGYENLLYLSSFSHTQQNEHVGILIEELLKHSKGLIAYIGGEYNPLLFCKLKNKINDYSKYLNSFLNIFKDNFYIELQRIKTKKLENYENELIKLASDFKIPLIASNNIKFICKNDFNAHD
;
A
#
# COMPACT_ATOMS: atom_id res chain seq x y z
N MET A 1 16.78 -14.74 -3.56
CA MET A 1 16.24 -13.37 -3.53
C MET A 1 17.06 -12.59 -2.50
N PRO A 2 17.65 -11.42 -2.84
CA PRO A 2 18.51 -10.69 -1.92
C PRO A 2 17.74 -9.98 -0.80
N ALA A 3 16.46 -9.66 -1.03
CA ALA A 3 15.58 -9.00 -0.08
C ALA A 3 14.14 -9.49 -0.24
N ILE A 4 13.34 -9.27 0.79
CA ILE A 4 11.89 -9.49 0.77
C ILE A 4 11.20 -8.48 1.70
N ALA A 5 10.01 -8.01 1.30
CA ALA A 5 9.20 -7.10 2.09
C ALA A 5 8.01 -7.84 2.71
N ILE A 6 7.71 -7.52 3.97
CA ILE A 6 6.44 -7.87 4.62
C ILE A 6 5.56 -6.61 4.68
N THR A 7 4.30 -6.74 4.26
CA THR A 7 3.33 -5.64 4.23
C THR A 7 1.96 -6.14 4.67
N ASP A 8 1.86 -6.55 5.94
CA ASP A 8 0.62 -7.01 6.54
C ASP A 8 -0.45 -5.91 6.57
N ASN A 9 -1.72 -6.30 6.70
CA ASN A 9 -2.83 -5.34 6.66
C ASN A 9 -3.01 -4.65 8.03
N ASN A 10 -2.84 -3.33 8.05
CA ASN A 10 -3.01 -2.41 9.18
C ASN A 10 -2.16 -2.72 10.42
N ASN A 11 -1.16 -3.59 10.31
CA ASN A 11 -0.35 -3.98 11.46
C ASN A 11 1.10 -4.29 11.06
N MET A 12 1.95 -4.38 12.08
CA MET A 12 3.36 -4.76 11.98
C MET A 12 3.67 -5.96 12.89
N PHE A 13 2.68 -6.80 13.19
CA PHE A 13 2.80 -7.82 14.25
C PHE A 13 3.88 -8.86 13.93
N GLY A 14 4.03 -9.25 12.67
CA GLY A 14 5.07 -10.20 12.25
C GLY A 14 6.43 -9.57 11.94
N ALA A 15 6.61 -8.25 12.10
CA ALA A 15 7.80 -7.55 11.60
C ALA A 15 9.09 -8.02 12.29
N LEU A 16 9.04 -8.30 13.59
CA LEU A 16 10.20 -8.74 14.36
C LEU A 16 10.63 -10.17 13.98
N GLU A 17 9.69 -11.10 14.02
CA GLU A 17 9.91 -12.50 13.66
C GLU A 17 10.39 -12.63 12.21
N PHE A 18 9.77 -11.89 11.30
CA PHE A 18 10.17 -11.80 9.90
C PHE A 18 11.61 -11.30 9.74
N SER A 19 11.99 -10.24 10.47
CA SER A 19 13.33 -9.66 10.41
C SER A 19 14.39 -10.65 10.88
N ILE A 20 14.13 -11.29 12.03
CA ILE A 20 15.03 -12.29 12.62
C ILE A 20 15.22 -13.46 11.65
N GLU A 21 14.14 -13.95 11.06
CA GLU A 21 14.21 -15.11 10.17
C GLU A 21 14.89 -14.78 8.83
N CYS A 22 14.60 -13.61 8.25
CA CYS A 22 15.32 -13.13 7.06
C CYS A 22 16.82 -13.02 7.32
N GLN A 23 17.22 -12.44 8.46
CA GLN A 23 18.62 -12.27 8.83
C GLN A 23 19.35 -13.61 8.95
N LYS A 24 18.75 -14.62 9.62
CA LYS A 24 19.33 -15.97 9.73
C LYS A 24 19.59 -16.62 8.37
N ASN A 25 18.77 -16.29 7.37
CA ASN A 25 18.84 -16.84 6.03
C ASN A 25 19.60 -15.94 5.03
N GLY A 26 20.26 -14.87 5.50
CA GLY A 26 21.03 -13.96 4.65
C GLY A 26 20.18 -13.16 3.66
N ILE A 27 18.91 -12.93 3.98
CA ILE A 27 17.97 -12.14 3.19
C ILE A 27 17.80 -10.79 3.88
N GLN A 28 17.85 -9.70 3.13
CA GLN A 28 17.55 -8.37 3.65
C GLN A 28 16.03 -8.25 3.93
N PRO A 29 15.60 -8.09 5.19
CA PRO A 29 14.21 -7.77 5.47
C PRO A 29 13.92 -6.32 5.08
N ILE A 30 12.76 -6.10 4.49
CA ILE A 30 12.15 -4.79 4.27
C ILE A 30 10.85 -4.76 5.06
N ILE A 31 10.75 -3.83 5.99
CA ILE A 31 9.58 -3.73 6.87
C ILE A 31 8.59 -2.75 6.26
N GLY A 32 7.32 -3.13 6.29
CA GLY A 32 6.23 -2.33 5.79
C GLY A 32 4.88 -2.75 6.34
N THR A 33 3.85 -2.04 5.94
CA THR A 33 2.44 -2.39 6.22
C THR A 33 1.55 -1.78 5.15
N THR A 34 0.39 -2.37 4.94
CA THR A 34 -0.66 -1.82 4.07
C THR A 34 -1.77 -1.26 4.95
N ILE A 35 -2.01 0.04 4.90
CA ILE A 35 -2.97 0.73 5.76
C ILE A 35 -4.20 1.16 4.96
N ASN A 36 -5.38 0.98 5.56
CA ASN A 36 -6.64 1.48 5.03
C ASN A 36 -6.75 3.01 5.11
N LEU A 37 -7.25 3.64 4.04
CA LEU A 37 -7.57 5.06 3.95
C LEU A 37 -9.08 5.27 4.13
N LEU A 38 -9.48 5.73 5.32
CA LEU A 38 -10.88 5.82 5.74
C LEU A 38 -11.68 6.89 4.98
N ASP A 39 -11.00 7.87 4.37
CA ASP A 39 -11.59 8.90 3.52
C ASP A 39 -11.89 8.43 2.09
N ILE A 40 -11.48 7.21 1.73
CA ILE A 40 -11.67 6.65 0.39
C ILE A 40 -12.24 5.24 0.51
N SER A 41 -13.55 5.11 0.34
CA SER A 41 -14.24 3.81 0.39
C SER A 41 -14.92 3.43 -0.93
N TYR A 42 -15.35 2.18 -1.10
CA TYR A 42 -16.30 1.74 -2.13
C TYR A 42 -16.90 0.39 -1.70
N ASN A 43 -18.23 0.25 -1.75
CA ASN A 43 -18.95 -0.97 -1.33
C ASN A 43 -18.46 -1.55 0.02
N ASN A 44 -18.38 -0.72 1.06
CA ASN A 44 -17.92 -1.08 2.41
C ASN A 44 -16.44 -1.48 2.53
N TYR A 45 -15.66 -1.37 1.46
CA TYR A 45 -14.20 -1.50 1.51
C TYR A 45 -13.54 -0.13 1.56
N PHE A 46 -12.37 -0.06 2.19
CA PHE A 46 -11.49 1.11 2.17
C PHE A 46 -10.38 0.91 1.15
N ALA A 47 -9.94 2.00 0.53
CA ALA A 47 -8.75 1.99 -0.30
C ALA A 47 -7.53 1.79 0.59
N GLN A 48 -6.44 1.32 0.01
CA GLN A 48 -5.23 0.97 0.73
C GLN A 48 -4.01 1.71 0.17
N ILE A 49 -3.08 2.01 1.07
CA ILE A 49 -1.74 2.47 0.75
C ILE A 49 -0.74 1.55 1.42
N SER A 50 0.24 1.09 0.65
CA SER A 50 1.33 0.27 1.17
C SER A 50 2.53 1.15 1.45
N LEU A 51 3.14 0.95 2.61
CA LEU A 51 4.24 1.75 3.13
C LEU A 51 5.44 0.85 3.42
N LEU A 52 6.64 1.27 3.03
CA LEU A 52 7.91 0.60 3.33
C LEU A 52 8.82 1.56 4.10
N VAL A 53 9.54 1.01 5.07
CA VAL A 53 10.50 1.73 5.91
C VAL A 53 11.83 1.89 5.19
N MET A 54 12.31 3.12 5.05
CA MET A 54 13.66 3.40 4.50
C MET A 54 14.73 3.50 5.59
N ASN A 55 14.37 3.96 6.78
CA ASN A 55 15.29 4.26 7.88
C ASN A 55 14.56 4.24 9.24
N GLU A 56 15.30 4.50 10.32
CA GLU A 56 14.77 4.50 11.69
C GLU A 56 13.60 5.47 11.89
N GLU A 57 13.69 6.69 11.37
CA GLU A 57 12.58 7.66 11.44
C GLU A 57 11.33 7.16 10.71
N GLY A 58 11.50 6.48 9.56
CA GLY A 58 10.42 5.80 8.87
C GLY A 58 9.80 4.69 9.71
N TYR A 59 10.62 3.93 10.43
CA TYR A 59 10.15 2.86 11.30
C TYR A 59 9.29 3.41 12.43
N GLU A 60 9.74 4.47 13.10
CA GLU A 60 8.97 5.16 14.15
C GLU A 60 7.66 5.72 13.63
N ASN A 61 7.69 6.36 12.45
CA ASN A 61 6.48 6.87 11.80
C ASN A 61 5.50 5.74 11.43
N LEU A 62 6.00 4.62 10.92
CA LEU A 62 5.15 3.49 10.58
C LEU A 62 4.54 2.82 11.81
N LEU A 63 5.31 2.70 12.89
CA LEU A 63 4.81 2.22 14.19
C LEU A 63 3.70 3.12 14.72
N TYR A 64 3.87 4.45 14.62
CA TYR A 64 2.84 5.41 14.99
C TYR A 64 1.58 5.21 14.16
N LEU A 65 1.70 5.21 12.82
CA LEU A 65 0.55 5.07 11.91
C LEU A 65 -0.19 3.75 12.13
N SER A 66 0.55 2.65 12.29
CA SER A 66 -0.03 1.34 12.59
C SER A 66 -0.80 1.39 13.91
N SER A 67 -0.21 1.91 14.99
CA SER A 67 -0.87 2.02 16.29
C SER A 67 -2.09 2.95 16.24
N PHE A 68 -1.96 4.09 15.56
CA PHE A 68 -3.02 5.07 15.40
C PHE A 68 -4.22 4.48 14.65
N SER A 69 -3.97 3.62 13.66
CA SER A 69 -5.04 2.98 12.87
C SER A 69 -6.01 2.12 13.69
N HIS A 70 -5.58 1.64 14.88
CA HIS A 70 -6.39 0.83 15.79
C HIS A 70 -6.97 1.62 16.99
N THR A 71 -6.45 2.81 17.29
CA THR A 71 -6.79 3.53 18.53
C THR A 71 -7.82 4.64 18.34
N GLN A 72 -8.15 5.00 17.10
CA GLN A 72 -9.24 5.93 16.83
C GLN A 72 -10.58 5.35 17.28
N GLN A 73 -11.50 6.19 17.75
CA GLN A 73 -12.89 5.81 18.06
C GLN A 73 -13.73 5.52 16.79
N ASN A 74 -13.07 5.10 15.72
CA ASN A 74 -13.71 4.72 14.47
C ASN A 74 -14.12 3.26 14.57
N GLU A 75 -15.27 2.92 13.97
CA GLU A 75 -15.72 1.52 13.84
C GLU A 75 -14.80 0.68 12.94
N HIS A 76 -13.87 1.32 12.23
CA HIS A 76 -12.99 0.70 11.25
C HIS A 76 -11.52 1.00 11.51
N VAL A 77 -10.68 -0.02 11.31
CA VAL A 77 -9.23 0.09 11.37
C VAL A 77 -8.71 0.79 10.12
N GLY A 78 -7.99 1.91 10.30
CA GLY A 78 -7.40 2.70 9.23
C GLY A 78 -7.09 4.13 9.66
N ILE A 79 -6.62 4.94 8.71
CA ILE A 79 -6.26 6.35 8.93
C ILE A 79 -6.90 7.25 7.87
N LEU A 80 -6.88 8.55 8.10
CA LEU A 80 -7.17 9.55 7.06
C LEU A 80 -5.87 9.94 6.35
N ILE A 81 -5.93 10.37 5.08
CA ILE A 81 -4.76 10.85 4.34
C ILE A 81 -4.01 11.97 5.07
N GLU A 82 -4.72 12.82 5.81
CA GLU A 82 -4.10 13.89 6.59
C GLU A 82 -3.10 13.40 7.65
N GLU A 83 -3.26 12.17 8.12
CA GLU A 83 -2.34 11.59 9.11
C GLU A 83 -1.00 11.20 8.48
N LEU A 84 -1.01 10.80 7.21
CA LEU A 84 0.20 10.54 6.44
C LEU A 84 1.06 11.81 6.27
N LEU A 85 0.43 12.99 6.18
CA LEU A 85 1.20 14.26 6.10
C LEU A 85 2.10 14.47 7.32
N LYS A 86 1.65 14.01 8.50
CA LYS A 86 2.40 14.19 9.76
C LYS A 86 3.49 13.13 9.95
N HIS A 87 3.26 11.91 9.43
CA HIS A 87 4.08 10.72 9.70
C HIS A 87 4.54 10.00 8.43
N SER A 88 5.04 10.72 7.42
CA SER A 88 5.51 10.16 6.14
C SER A 88 7.02 10.16 5.96
N LYS A 89 7.77 10.89 6.79
CA LYS A 89 9.22 10.99 6.61
C LYS A 89 9.88 9.64 6.86
N GLY A 90 10.83 9.28 6.01
CA GLY A 90 11.49 7.96 6.07
C GLY A 90 10.68 6.82 5.46
N LEU A 91 9.53 7.09 4.82
CA LEU A 91 8.69 6.07 4.18
C LEU A 91 8.69 6.15 2.65
N ILE A 92 8.65 4.99 2.01
CA ILE A 92 8.21 4.80 0.62
C ILE A 92 6.75 4.41 0.64
N ALA A 93 5.98 4.96 -0.29
CA ALA A 93 4.57 4.64 -0.44
C ALA A 93 4.24 4.18 -1.86
N TYR A 94 3.32 3.24 -1.96
CA TYR A 94 2.75 2.86 -3.24
C TYR A 94 1.26 2.52 -3.14
N ILE A 95 0.54 2.75 -4.23
CA ILE A 95 -0.86 2.37 -4.39
C ILE A 95 -1.02 1.52 -5.65
N GLY A 96 -1.86 0.50 -5.57
CA GLY A 96 -2.10 -0.43 -6.65
C GLY A 96 -3.11 -1.50 -6.27
N GLY A 97 -3.20 -2.53 -7.10
CA GLY A 97 -4.08 -3.67 -6.85
C GLY A 97 -5.57 -3.32 -6.73
N GLU A 98 -6.31 -4.21 -6.09
CA GLU A 98 -7.78 -4.17 -6.04
C GLU A 98 -8.33 -3.07 -5.14
N TYR A 99 -7.56 -2.65 -4.13
CA TYR A 99 -7.91 -1.61 -3.17
C TYR A 99 -7.28 -0.25 -3.53
N ASN A 100 -6.93 -0.04 -4.79
CA ASN A 100 -6.34 1.21 -5.26
C ASN A 100 -7.33 2.40 -5.09
N PRO A 101 -6.93 3.50 -4.44
CA PRO A 101 -7.73 4.73 -4.33
C PRO A 101 -8.30 5.25 -5.66
N LEU A 102 -7.50 5.16 -6.74
CA LEU A 102 -7.86 5.65 -8.07
C LEU A 102 -8.86 4.71 -8.76
N LEU A 103 -8.73 3.39 -8.53
CA LEU A 103 -9.74 2.43 -8.99
C LEU A 103 -11.07 2.68 -8.29
N PHE A 104 -11.07 2.98 -6.99
CA PHE A 104 -12.29 3.31 -6.25
C PHE A 104 -12.94 4.60 -6.77
N CYS A 105 -12.13 5.61 -7.11
CA CYS A 105 -12.63 6.81 -7.78
C CYS A 105 -13.27 6.48 -9.14
N LYS A 106 -12.66 5.59 -9.93
CA LYS A 106 -13.23 5.12 -11.21
C LYS A 106 -14.59 4.47 -11.00
N LEU A 107 -14.67 3.52 -10.07
CA LEU A 107 -15.88 2.75 -9.78
C LEU A 107 -17.02 3.63 -9.23
N LYS A 108 -16.68 4.77 -8.63
CA LYS A 108 -17.63 5.80 -8.19
C LYS A 108 -17.99 6.83 -9.26
N ASN A 109 -17.48 6.70 -10.50
CA ASN A 109 -17.58 7.71 -11.56
C ASN A 109 -17.03 9.09 -11.15
N LYS A 110 -15.99 9.12 -10.30
CA LYS A 110 -15.34 10.34 -9.79
C LYS A 110 -13.92 10.50 -10.34
N ILE A 111 -13.75 10.37 -11.66
CA ILE A 111 -12.45 10.47 -12.34
C ILE A 111 -11.79 11.85 -12.09
N ASN A 112 -12.59 12.90 -11.90
CA ASN A 112 -12.10 14.24 -11.57
C ASN A 112 -11.31 14.29 -10.24
N ASP A 113 -11.48 13.30 -9.35
CA ASP A 113 -10.75 13.24 -8.08
C ASP A 113 -9.33 12.65 -8.22
N TYR A 114 -8.96 12.12 -9.40
CA TYR A 114 -7.63 11.53 -9.62
C TYR A 114 -6.51 12.50 -9.28
N SER A 115 -6.56 13.71 -9.87
CA SER A 115 -5.55 14.73 -9.63
C SER A 115 -5.49 15.14 -8.17
N LYS A 116 -6.63 15.18 -7.46
CA LYS A 116 -6.68 15.48 -6.04
C LYS A 116 -5.88 14.46 -5.23
N TYR A 117 -6.15 13.17 -5.41
CA TYR A 117 -5.47 12.12 -4.63
C TYR A 117 -4.00 11.96 -5.03
N LEU A 118 -3.69 11.98 -6.33
CA LEU A 118 -2.31 11.91 -6.80
C LEU A 118 -1.47 13.09 -6.31
N ASN A 119 -2.00 14.31 -6.37
CA ASN A 119 -1.29 15.49 -5.85
C ASN A 119 -1.11 15.41 -4.33
N SER A 120 -2.09 14.89 -3.59
CA SER A 120 -1.92 14.66 -2.14
C SER A 120 -0.78 13.69 -1.86
N PHE A 121 -0.74 12.53 -2.51
CA PHE A 121 0.33 11.54 -2.30
C PHE A 121 1.70 12.05 -2.74
N LEU A 122 1.77 12.73 -3.89
CA LEU A 122 3.00 13.37 -4.36
C LEU A 122 3.49 14.47 -3.41
N ASN A 123 2.59 15.25 -2.81
CA ASN A 123 2.97 16.26 -1.83
C ASN A 123 3.50 15.62 -0.53
N ILE A 124 2.92 14.50 -0.09
CA ILE A 124 3.32 13.76 1.12
C ILE A 124 4.67 13.06 0.91
N PHE A 125 4.79 12.21 -0.11
CA PHE A 125 5.91 11.28 -0.27
C PHE A 125 6.94 11.73 -1.29
N LYS A 126 6.62 12.74 -2.12
CA LYS A 126 7.51 13.30 -3.14
C LYS A 126 8.04 12.20 -4.06
N ASP A 127 9.37 12.07 -4.15
CA ASP A 127 10.05 11.08 -4.98
C ASP A 127 9.93 9.64 -4.45
N ASN A 128 9.39 9.46 -3.25
CA ASN A 128 9.19 8.14 -2.64
C ASN A 128 7.78 7.57 -2.88
N PHE A 129 7.03 8.11 -3.85
CA PHE A 129 5.72 7.63 -4.23
C PHE A 129 5.76 6.84 -5.55
N TYR A 130 5.08 5.69 -5.57
CA TYR A 130 5.05 4.79 -6.72
C TYR A 130 3.63 4.32 -7.03
N ILE A 131 3.39 3.95 -8.29
CA ILE A 131 2.18 3.24 -8.70
C ILE A 131 2.53 1.77 -8.92
N GLU A 132 1.77 0.89 -8.28
CA GLU A 132 1.98 -0.55 -8.32
C GLU A 132 1.07 -1.21 -9.37
N LEU A 133 1.68 -2.06 -10.19
CA LEU A 133 1.00 -2.94 -11.13
C LEU A 133 0.99 -4.38 -10.60
N GLN A 134 -0.20 -4.99 -10.57
CA GLN A 134 -0.42 -6.38 -10.17
C GLN A 134 -1.11 -7.15 -11.30
N ARG A 135 -0.54 -8.30 -11.70
CA ARG A 135 -1.09 -9.16 -12.77
C ARG A 135 -1.61 -10.49 -12.22
N ILE A 136 -2.57 -10.40 -11.31
CA ILE A 136 -3.18 -11.53 -10.59
C ILE A 136 -4.47 -12.07 -11.27
N LYS A 137 -4.62 -11.83 -12.58
CA LYS A 137 -5.71 -12.35 -13.45
C LYS A 137 -7.13 -11.99 -13.00
N THR A 138 -7.33 -10.79 -12.47
CA THR A 138 -8.67 -10.28 -12.18
C THR A 138 -9.10 -9.29 -13.26
N LYS A 139 -10.30 -9.50 -13.84
CA LYS A 139 -10.83 -8.68 -14.95
C LYS A 139 -10.86 -7.18 -14.64
N LYS A 140 -11.06 -6.83 -13.36
CA LYS A 140 -11.08 -5.44 -12.89
C LYS A 140 -9.70 -4.77 -13.09
N LEU A 141 -8.62 -5.46 -12.73
CA LEU A 141 -7.26 -4.94 -12.86
C LEU A 141 -6.80 -4.92 -14.32
N GLU A 142 -7.10 -5.98 -15.09
CA GLU A 142 -6.74 -6.05 -16.52
C GLU A 142 -7.33 -4.88 -17.31
N ASN A 143 -8.58 -4.51 -17.03
CA ASN A 143 -9.25 -3.39 -17.70
C ASN A 143 -8.80 -2.01 -17.18
N TYR A 144 -8.06 -1.95 -16.07
CA TYR A 144 -7.61 -0.71 -15.44
C TYR A 144 -6.10 -0.45 -15.63
N GLU A 145 -5.29 -1.47 -15.89
CA GLU A 145 -3.83 -1.37 -16.02
C GLU A 145 -3.40 -0.27 -17.00
N ASN A 146 -3.96 -0.23 -18.21
CA ASN A 146 -3.60 0.77 -19.22
C ASN A 146 -3.90 2.21 -18.77
N GLU A 147 -5.02 2.41 -18.06
CA GLU A 147 -5.39 3.73 -17.54
C GLU A 147 -4.46 4.12 -16.39
N LEU A 148 -4.13 3.18 -15.50
CA LEU A 148 -3.21 3.41 -14.39
C LEU A 148 -1.79 3.74 -14.89
N ILE A 149 -1.31 3.06 -15.94
CA ILE A 149 -0.04 3.38 -16.61
C ILE A 149 -0.07 4.78 -17.22
N LYS A 150 -1.18 5.15 -17.87
CA LYS A 150 -1.34 6.50 -18.42
C LYS A 150 -1.28 7.56 -17.33
N LEU A 151 -1.99 7.35 -16.21
CA LEU A 151 -1.94 8.27 -15.07
C LEU A 151 -0.53 8.37 -14.47
N ALA A 152 0.18 7.26 -14.32
CA ALA A 152 1.57 7.28 -13.88
C ALA A 152 2.45 8.11 -14.81
N SER A 153 2.28 7.95 -16.13
CA SER A 153 3.00 8.76 -17.13
C SER A 153 2.64 10.25 -17.05
N ASP A 154 1.36 10.59 -17.00
CA ASP A 154 0.87 11.97 -16.98
C ASP A 154 1.36 12.74 -15.73
N PHE A 155 1.45 12.05 -14.59
CA PHE A 155 1.93 12.60 -13.32
C PHE A 155 3.43 12.34 -13.07
N LYS A 156 4.13 11.69 -14.00
CA LYS A 156 5.56 11.31 -13.89
C LYS A 156 5.89 10.49 -12.62
N ILE A 157 4.99 9.58 -12.25
CA ILE A 157 5.15 8.69 -11.10
C ILE A 157 5.79 7.38 -11.58
N PRO A 158 6.88 6.92 -10.94
CA PRO A 158 7.50 5.64 -11.27
C PRO A 158 6.57 4.45 -11.00
N LEU A 159 6.72 3.40 -11.80
CA LEU A 159 5.97 2.15 -11.66
C LEU A 159 6.78 1.12 -10.88
N ILE A 160 6.10 0.32 -10.06
CA ILE A 160 6.63 -0.91 -9.46
C ILE A 160 5.75 -2.10 -9.85
N ALA A 161 6.34 -3.29 -9.87
CA ALA A 161 5.63 -4.54 -10.07
C ALA A 161 5.61 -5.34 -8.78
N SER A 162 4.44 -5.88 -8.42
CA SER A 162 4.28 -6.76 -7.28
C SER A 162 3.26 -7.86 -7.58
N ASN A 163 3.22 -8.88 -6.72
CA ASN A 163 2.30 -10.01 -6.85
C ASN A 163 1.29 -10.13 -5.69
N ASN A 164 1.27 -9.18 -4.73
CA ASN A 164 0.40 -9.20 -3.54
C ASN A 164 0.28 -10.60 -2.90
N ILE A 165 1.44 -11.19 -2.56
CA ILE A 165 1.55 -12.59 -2.15
C ILE A 165 0.77 -12.82 -0.85
N LYS A 166 -0.14 -13.80 -0.85
CA LYS A 166 -0.90 -14.24 0.34
C LYS A 166 -0.57 -15.67 0.79
N PHE A 167 0.14 -16.43 -0.05
CA PHE A 167 0.51 -17.82 0.20
C PHE A 167 1.78 -18.17 -0.59
N ILE A 168 2.48 -19.21 -0.13
CA ILE A 168 3.81 -19.56 -0.64
C ILE A 168 3.72 -20.32 -1.97
N CYS A 169 2.86 -21.34 -2.04
CA CYS A 169 2.73 -22.18 -3.20
C CYS A 169 1.40 -21.96 -3.91
N LYS A 170 1.39 -22.06 -5.24
CA LYS A 170 0.16 -21.97 -6.05
C LYS A 170 -0.93 -22.96 -5.59
N ASN A 171 -0.54 -24.12 -5.07
CA ASN A 171 -1.46 -25.15 -4.61
C ASN A 171 -2.19 -24.77 -3.31
N ASP A 172 -1.70 -23.76 -2.58
CA ASP A 172 -2.30 -23.27 -1.34
C ASP A 172 -3.51 -22.35 -1.60
N PHE A 173 -3.79 -22.03 -2.88
CA PHE A 173 -4.89 -21.15 -3.29
C PHE A 173 -6.24 -21.60 -2.71
N ASN A 174 -6.57 -22.90 -2.82
CA ASN A 174 -7.85 -23.43 -2.32
C ASN A 174 -7.96 -23.42 -0.79
N ALA A 175 -6.84 -23.32 -0.06
CA ALA A 175 -6.87 -23.21 1.40
C ALA A 175 -7.06 -21.76 1.86
N HIS A 176 -6.79 -20.80 0.98
CA HIS A 176 -6.94 -19.37 1.23
C HIS A 176 -8.32 -18.83 0.80
N ASP A 177 -8.89 -19.34 -0.29
CA ASP A 177 -10.23 -19.00 -0.79
C ASP A 177 -11.37 -19.51 0.10
#